data_AF-A0A7M1AUE9-F1
#
_entry.id   AF-A0A7M1AUE9-F1
#
_cell.length_a   1.000
_cell.length_b   1.000
_cell.length_c   1.000
_cell.angle_alpha   90.00
_cell.angle_beta   90.00
_cell.angle_gamma   90.00
#
_symmetry.space_group_name_H-M   'P 1'
#
loop_
_entity.id
_entity.type
_entity.pdbx_description
1 polymer ?
#
loop_
_entity_poly.entity_id
_entity_poly.type
_entity_poly.pdbx_seq_one_letter_code
_entity_poly.pdbx_strand_id
1 'polypeptide(L)'
;MGIDEDLEHKRHMMYYNQLLQSDRRTKLKGEKSKKKKKDKLSFGSQKVDFKDYVYAPDDYEFIAYIFYFVAIPYLTGAIFLFLFIAGGDFDNFMLLNLNSFIIVWLIGYEIVAAFLLFWIFIMFLQYEREDDEDPYGFG
;
A
#
# COMPACT_ATOMS: atom_id res chain seq x y z
N MET A 1 -10.34 43.74 -55.01
CA MET A 1 -10.47 44.05 -53.58
C MET A 1 -10.69 42.77 -52.75
N GLY A 2 -10.07 41.62 -53.10
CA GLY A 2 -10.41 40.34 -52.46
C GLY A 2 -9.26 39.36 -52.29
N ILE A 3 -8.02 39.77 -52.53
CA ILE A 3 -6.83 38.92 -52.36
C ILE A 3 -6.21 39.17 -50.97
N ASP A 4 -6.20 40.41 -50.50
CA ASP A 4 -5.61 40.79 -49.22
C ASP A 4 -6.44 40.30 -48.02
N GLU A 5 -7.77 40.33 -48.11
CA GLU A 5 -8.68 39.86 -47.05
C GLU A 5 -8.60 38.33 -46.84
N ASP A 6 -8.47 37.54 -47.91
CA ASP A 6 -8.32 36.07 -47.82
C ASP A 6 -6.97 35.68 -47.17
N LEU A 7 -5.94 36.50 -47.41
CA LEU A 7 -4.60 36.28 -46.86
C LEU A 7 -4.49 36.67 -45.38
N GLU A 8 -5.23 37.69 -44.95
CA GLU A 8 -5.41 38.01 -43.53
C GLU A 8 -6.23 36.93 -42.81
N HIS A 9 -7.32 36.46 -43.42
CA HIS A 9 -8.16 35.41 -42.85
C HIS A 9 -7.38 34.11 -42.62
N LYS A 10 -6.55 33.70 -43.59
CA LYS A 10 -5.63 32.56 -43.46
C LYS A 10 -4.60 32.74 -42.34
N ARG A 11 -4.06 33.95 -42.15
CA ARG A 11 -3.13 34.25 -41.04
C ARG A 11 -3.81 34.15 -39.68
N HIS A 12 -5.02 34.67 -39.55
CA HIS A 12 -5.81 34.55 -38.32
C HIS A 12 -6.14 33.10 -37.97
N MET A 13 -6.51 32.29 -38.97
CA MET A 13 -6.77 30.86 -38.80
C MET A 13 -5.51 30.09 -38.36
N MET A 14 -4.35 30.40 -38.94
CA MET A 14 -3.08 29.78 -38.50
C MET A 14 -2.73 30.15 -37.06
N TYR A 15 -2.87 31.42 -36.69
CA TYR A 15 -2.58 31.89 -35.34
C TYR A 15 -3.49 31.23 -34.29
N TYR A 16 -4.79 31.13 -34.59
CA TYR A 16 -5.75 30.45 -33.72
C TYR A 16 -5.43 28.95 -33.56
N ASN A 17 -5.04 28.28 -34.64
CA ASN A 17 -4.62 26.88 -34.58
C ASN A 17 -3.33 26.67 -33.76
N GLN A 18 -2.39 27.62 -33.79
CA GLN A 18 -1.19 27.55 -32.96
C GLN A 18 -1.52 27.71 -31.46
N LEU A 19 -2.43 28.63 -31.10
CA LEU A 19 -2.90 28.79 -29.72
C LEU A 19 -3.61 27.53 -29.20
N LEU A 20 -4.47 26.92 -30.03
CA LEU A 20 -5.12 25.65 -29.70
C LEU A 20 -4.14 24.50 -29.53
N GLN A 21 -3.00 24.53 -30.21
CA GLN A 21 -1.94 23.53 -30.05
C GLN A 21 -1.10 23.78 -28.80
N SER A 22 -0.80 25.04 -28.45
CA SER A 22 -0.07 25.35 -27.22
C SER A 22 -0.88 24.99 -25.99
N ASP A 23 -2.18 25.30 -25.97
CA ASP A 23 -3.09 24.99 -24.86
C ASP A 23 -3.29 23.49 -24.67
N ARG A 24 -3.37 22.73 -25.78
CA ARG A 24 -3.38 21.26 -25.71
C ARG A 24 -2.05 20.73 -25.17
N ARG A 25 -0.92 21.26 -25.60
CA ARG A 25 0.41 20.84 -25.13
C ARG A 25 0.65 21.16 -23.65
N THR A 26 0.20 22.30 -23.15
CA THR A 26 0.32 22.67 -21.72
C THR A 26 -0.61 21.84 -20.85
N LYS A 27 -1.86 21.59 -21.28
CA LYS A 27 -2.78 20.67 -20.58
C LYS A 27 -2.22 19.24 -20.55
N LEU A 28 -1.75 18.72 -21.69
CA LEU A 28 -1.13 17.41 -21.78
C LEU A 28 0.17 17.31 -20.96
N LYS A 29 1.01 18.36 -20.91
CA LYS A 29 2.20 18.38 -20.03
C LYS A 29 1.82 18.43 -18.55
N GLY A 30 0.80 19.18 -18.17
CA GLY A 30 0.29 19.26 -16.80
C GLY A 30 -0.28 17.93 -16.31
N GLU A 31 -1.05 17.24 -17.15
CA GLU A 31 -1.60 15.92 -16.84
C GLU A 31 -0.52 14.83 -16.84
N LYS A 32 0.40 14.82 -17.82
CA LYS A 32 1.53 13.88 -17.85
C LYS A 32 2.47 14.05 -16.66
N SER A 33 2.68 15.28 -16.18
CA SER A 33 3.50 15.56 -14.99
C SER A 33 2.81 15.10 -13.70
N LYS A 34 1.48 15.22 -13.61
CA LYS A 34 0.69 14.71 -12.47
C LYS A 34 0.58 13.18 -12.47
N LYS A 35 0.47 12.53 -13.63
CA LYS A 35 0.53 11.06 -13.77
C LYS A 35 1.92 10.53 -13.40
N LYS A 36 2.99 11.07 -14.00
CA LYS A 36 4.38 10.67 -13.69
C LYS A 36 4.81 10.86 -12.22
N LYS A 37 4.12 11.72 -11.46
CA LYS A 37 4.35 11.88 -10.01
C LYS A 37 3.58 10.87 -9.16
N LYS A 38 2.47 10.32 -9.65
CA LYS A 38 1.77 9.21 -9.01
C LYS A 38 2.49 7.88 -9.27
N ASP A 39 2.99 7.69 -10.49
CA ASP A 39 3.61 6.43 -10.96
C ASP A 39 5.07 6.24 -10.48
N LYS A 40 5.50 6.96 -9.43
CA LYS A 40 6.88 6.89 -8.89
C LYS A 40 6.92 6.97 -7.35
N LEU A 41 5.85 6.59 -6.68
CA LEU A 41 5.94 6.34 -5.24
C LEU A 41 6.51 4.93 -5.07
N SER A 42 7.80 4.85 -4.74
CA SER A 42 8.46 3.58 -4.36
C SER A 42 7.57 2.81 -3.38
N PHE A 43 7.48 1.48 -3.52
CA PHE A 43 6.72 0.58 -2.63
C PHE A 43 6.85 0.96 -1.13
N GLY A 44 8.06 1.31 -0.68
CA GLY A 44 8.32 1.72 0.72
C GLY A 44 7.85 3.12 1.12
N SER A 45 7.39 3.95 0.17
CA SER A 45 6.88 5.31 0.39
C SER A 45 5.35 5.37 0.44
N GLN A 46 4.66 4.23 0.38
CA GLN A 46 3.21 4.17 0.46
C GLN A 46 2.74 4.61 1.85
N LYS A 47 1.84 5.60 1.91
CA LYS A 47 1.22 6.01 3.16
C LYS A 47 0.23 4.93 3.60
N VAL A 48 0.44 4.41 4.81
CA VAL A 48 -0.46 3.46 5.47
C VAL A 48 -1.18 4.21 6.59
N ASP A 49 -2.47 4.43 6.42
CA ASP A 49 -3.32 5.04 7.44
C ASP A 49 -3.95 3.91 8.29
N PHE A 50 -3.51 3.79 9.55
CA PHE A 50 -3.96 2.71 10.45
C PHE A 50 -5.33 2.96 11.08
N LYS A 51 -5.83 4.20 11.00
CA LYS A 51 -7.09 4.64 11.62
C LYS A 51 -8.33 3.95 11.05
N ASP A 52 -8.27 3.56 9.79
CA ASP A 52 -9.39 2.89 9.11
C ASP A 52 -9.42 1.37 9.37
N TYR A 53 -8.33 0.80 9.91
CA TYR A 53 -8.14 -0.66 10.03
C TYR A 53 -8.22 -1.17 11.46
N VAL A 54 -7.96 -0.34 12.48
CA VAL A 54 -7.98 -0.76 13.88
C VAL A 54 -9.04 0.01 14.65
N TYR A 55 -10.02 -0.71 15.20
CA TYR A 55 -11.01 -0.13 16.10
C TYR A 55 -10.31 0.27 17.41
N ALA A 56 -10.09 1.57 17.57
CA ALA A 56 -9.50 2.19 18.73
C ALA A 56 -10.39 3.36 19.18
N PRO A 57 -10.83 3.43 20.45
CA PRO A 57 -11.52 4.59 20.97
C PRO A 57 -10.61 5.82 20.93
N ASP A 58 -11.14 6.99 20.55
CA ASP A 58 -10.38 8.22 20.28
C ASP A 58 -9.43 8.66 21.43
N ASP A 59 -9.77 8.33 22.68
CA ASP A 59 -8.96 8.69 23.86
C ASP A 59 -8.04 7.56 24.39
N TYR A 60 -8.18 6.33 23.87
CA TYR A 60 -7.46 5.15 24.36
C TYR A 60 -6.64 4.43 23.29
N GLU A 61 -6.40 5.07 22.15
CA GLU A 61 -5.70 4.52 20.99
C GLU A 61 -4.34 3.90 21.35
N PHE A 62 -3.52 4.58 22.15
CA PHE A 62 -2.22 4.06 22.59
C PHE A 62 -2.33 2.78 23.43
N ILE A 63 -3.30 2.73 24.34
CA ILE A 63 -3.52 1.57 25.23
C ILE A 63 -4.05 0.40 24.42
N ALA A 64 -4.97 0.66 23.49
CA ALA A 64 -5.48 -0.36 22.56
C ALA A 64 -4.34 -0.97 21.73
N TYR A 65 -3.44 -0.15 21.18
CA TYR A 65 -2.29 -0.67 20.41
C TYR A 65 -1.33 -1.52 21.23
N ILE A 66 -1.01 -1.11 22.46
CA ILE A 66 -0.18 -1.94 23.36
C ILE A 66 -0.88 -3.27 23.64
N PHE A 67 -2.18 -3.23 23.91
CA PHE A 67 -2.95 -4.44 24.14
C PHE A 67 -2.92 -5.37 22.93
N TYR A 68 -3.14 -4.86 21.72
CA TYR A 68 -3.03 -5.67 20.50
C TYR A 68 -1.62 -6.24 20.29
N PHE A 69 -0.58 -5.44 20.55
CA PHE A 69 0.81 -5.88 20.41
C PHE A 69 1.17 -7.02 21.37
N VAL A 70 0.59 -7.06 22.57
CA VAL A 70 0.84 -8.14 23.53
C VAL A 70 -0.11 -9.32 23.29
N ALA A 71 -1.40 -9.06 23.08
CA ALA A 71 -2.43 -10.07 23.01
C ALA A 71 -2.37 -10.90 21.73
N ILE A 72 -2.14 -10.27 20.56
CA ILE A 72 -2.14 -10.98 19.27
C ILE A 72 -1.03 -12.05 19.22
N PRO A 73 0.24 -11.74 19.51
CA PRO A 73 1.28 -12.77 19.55
C PRO A 73 0.99 -13.83 20.61
N TYR A 74 0.56 -13.43 21.81
CA TYR A 74 0.29 -14.39 22.88
C TYR A 74 -0.80 -15.41 22.49
N LEU A 75 -1.93 -14.96 21.95
CA LEU A 75 -3.01 -15.83 21.50
C LEU A 75 -2.55 -16.73 20.36
N THR A 76 -1.80 -16.20 19.39
CA THR A 76 -1.28 -16.97 18.27
C THR A 76 -0.34 -18.07 18.76
N GLY A 77 0.58 -17.74 19.66
CA GLY A 77 1.50 -18.70 20.26
C GLY A 77 0.76 -19.74 21.10
N ALA A 78 -0.23 -19.34 21.88
CA ALA A 78 -1.02 -20.25 22.71
C ALA A 78 -1.81 -21.24 21.85
N ILE A 79 -2.49 -20.77 20.80
CA ILE A 79 -3.21 -21.63 19.84
C ILE A 79 -2.24 -22.59 19.15
N PHE A 80 -1.07 -22.10 18.73
CA PHE A 80 -0.06 -22.93 18.11
C PHE A 80 0.44 -24.03 19.05
N LEU A 81 0.80 -23.69 20.28
CA LEU A 81 1.24 -24.65 21.28
C LEU A 81 0.14 -25.66 21.62
N PHE A 82 -1.11 -25.19 21.75
CA PHE A 82 -2.26 -26.03 22.05
C PHE A 82 -2.49 -27.07 20.95
N LEU A 83 -2.52 -26.65 19.68
CA LEU A 83 -2.83 -27.54 18.57
C LEU A 83 -1.64 -28.41 18.15
N PHE A 84 -0.43 -27.85 18.07
CA PHE A 84 0.72 -28.54 17.49
C PHE A 84 1.60 -29.24 18.52
N ILE A 85 1.70 -28.72 19.76
CA ILE A 85 2.55 -29.33 20.80
C ILE A 85 1.72 -30.19 21.75
N ALA A 86 0.62 -29.65 22.29
CA ALA A 86 -0.24 -30.38 23.21
C ALA A 86 -1.24 -31.32 22.52
N GLY A 87 -1.34 -31.27 21.18
CA GLY A 87 -2.23 -32.14 20.40
C GLY A 87 -3.72 -31.89 20.63
N GLY A 88 -4.09 -30.70 21.10
CA GLY A 88 -5.46 -30.32 21.45
C GLY A 88 -5.94 -30.80 22.83
N ASP A 89 -5.03 -31.33 23.65
CA ASP A 89 -5.35 -31.81 24.99
C ASP A 89 -5.10 -30.71 26.05
N PHE A 90 -6.15 -30.35 26.79
CA PHE A 90 -6.08 -29.30 27.80
C PHE A 90 -5.22 -29.67 29.01
N ASP A 91 -5.19 -30.94 29.39
CA ASP A 91 -4.40 -31.40 30.53
C ASP A 91 -2.91 -31.30 30.19
N ASN A 92 -2.52 -31.74 28.98
CA ASN A 92 -1.16 -31.58 28.48
C ASN A 92 -0.77 -30.11 28.30
N PHE A 93 -1.70 -29.26 27.88
CA PHE A 93 -1.45 -27.82 27.75
C PHE A 93 -1.26 -27.15 29.12
N MET A 94 -2.01 -27.55 30.15
CA MET A 94 -1.89 -26.99 31.49
C MET A 94 -0.61 -27.46 32.21
N LEU A 95 -0.06 -28.60 31.80
CA LEU A 95 1.27 -29.08 32.24
C LEU A 95 2.43 -28.25 31.65
N LEU A 96 2.22 -27.53 30.53
CA LEU A 96 3.17 -26.52 30.07
C LEU A 96 3.14 -25.34 31.05
N ASN A 97 4.17 -25.30 31.89
CA ASN A 97 4.36 -24.37 33.01
C ASN A 97 3.96 -22.90 32.67
N LEU A 98 3.15 -22.24 33.51
CA LEU A 98 2.66 -20.86 33.31
C LEU A 98 3.75 -19.78 33.26
N ASN A 99 4.97 -20.10 33.74
CA ASN A 99 6.15 -19.24 33.54
C ASN A 99 6.59 -19.18 32.06
N SER A 100 6.00 -20.04 31.23
CA SER A 100 6.14 -20.02 29.76
C SER A 100 5.45 -18.83 29.11
N PHE A 101 4.77 -17.92 29.83
CA PHE A 101 4.11 -16.77 29.20
C PHE A 101 5.02 -16.05 28.19
N ILE A 102 6.27 -15.76 28.58
CA ILE A 102 7.26 -15.12 27.71
C ILE A 102 7.61 -16.02 26.51
N ILE A 103 7.76 -17.33 26.72
CA ILE A 103 8.09 -18.29 25.67
C ILE A 103 6.94 -18.40 24.66
N VAL A 104 5.70 -18.52 25.14
CA VAL A 104 4.48 -18.56 24.33
C VAL A 104 4.36 -17.27 23.51
N TRP A 105 4.58 -16.12 24.16
CA TRP A 105 4.54 -14.82 23.50
C TRP A 105 5.63 -14.67 22.41
N LEU A 106 6.87 -15.10 22.69
CA LEU A 106 7.97 -15.08 21.72
C LEU A 106 7.68 -15.98 20.51
N ILE A 107 7.23 -17.22 20.73
CA ILE A 107 6.86 -18.13 19.63
C ILE A 107 5.74 -17.51 18.79
N GLY A 108 4.72 -16.96 19.44
CA GLY A 108 3.64 -16.27 18.75
C GLY A 108 4.10 -15.07 17.95
N TYR A 109 5.07 -14.30 18.46
CA TYR A 109 5.65 -13.16 17.75
C TYR A 109 6.36 -13.59 16.46
N GLU A 110 7.16 -14.66 16.53
CA GLU A 110 7.84 -15.21 15.35
C GLU A 110 6.84 -15.65 14.27
N ILE A 111 5.76 -16.32 14.66
CA ILE A 111 4.70 -16.76 13.73
C ILE A 111 4.05 -15.55 13.07
N VAL A 112 3.62 -14.55 13.84
CA VAL A 112 2.99 -13.32 13.32
C VAL A 112 3.96 -12.58 12.39
N ALA A 113 5.24 -12.46 12.78
CA ALA A 113 6.27 -11.81 11.98
C ALA A 113 6.52 -12.55 10.65
N ALA A 114 6.57 -13.88 10.66
CA ALA A 114 6.74 -14.68 9.46
C ALA A 114 5.58 -14.47 8.47
N PHE A 115 4.33 -14.46 8.96
CA PHE A 115 3.16 -14.15 8.13
C PHE A 115 3.19 -12.73 7.58
N LEU A 116 3.55 -11.73 8.40
CA LEU A 116 3.68 -10.34 7.96
C LEU A 116 4.77 -10.17 6.89
N LEU A 117 5.95 -10.74 7.10
CA LEU A 117 7.03 -10.69 6.13
C LEU A 117 6.65 -11.38 4.82
N PHE A 118 6.02 -12.55 4.91
CA PHE A 118 5.53 -13.26 3.73
C PHE A 118 4.47 -12.46 2.97
N TRP A 119 3.57 -11.79 3.69
CA TRP A 119 2.57 -10.92 3.09
C TRP A 119 3.19 -9.70 2.40
N ILE A 120 4.13 -9.02 3.07
CA ILE A 120 4.88 -7.90 2.49
C ILE A 120 5.64 -8.36 1.24
N PHE A 121 6.22 -9.56 1.26
CA PHE A 121 6.89 -10.13 0.11
C PHE A 121 5.94 -10.37 -1.08
N ILE A 122 4.74 -10.90 -0.84
CA ILE A 122 3.72 -11.04 -1.91
C ILE A 122 3.33 -9.67 -2.47
N MET A 123 3.07 -8.70 -1.60
CA MET A 123 2.75 -7.33 -2.01
C MET A 123 3.87 -6.70 -2.84
N PHE A 124 5.13 -6.95 -2.47
CA PHE A 124 6.30 -6.51 -3.22
C PHE A 124 6.33 -7.13 -4.63
N LEU A 125 6.10 -8.44 -4.77
CA LEU A 125 6.05 -9.10 -6.09
C LEU A 125 4.90 -8.58 -6.97
N GLN A 126 3.75 -8.23 -6.38
CA GLN A 126 2.63 -7.65 -7.12
C GLN A 126 2.95 -6.23 -7.61
N TYR A 127 3.61 -5.44 -6.77
CA TYR A 127 4.02 -4.07 -7.12
C TYR A 127 4.96 -4.05 -8.34
N GLU A 128 5.96 -4.94 -8.41
CA GLU A 128 6.86 -5.00 -9.59
C GLU A 128 6.12 -5.38 -10.88
N ARG A 129 5.10 -6.23 -10.80
CA ARG A 129 4.32 -6.66 -11.96
C ARG A 129 3.49 -5.53 -12.58
N GLU A 130 2.97 -4.61 -11.77
CA GLU A 130 2.17 -3.48 -12.25
C GLU A 130 3.01 -2.43 -13.01
N ASP A 131 4.30 -2.29 -12.68
CA ASP A 131 5.23 -1.38 -13.38
C ASP A 131 5.57 -1.85 -14.81
N ASP A 132 5.50 -3.17 -15.10
CA ASP A 132 5.85 -3.76 -16.39
C ASP A 132 4.70 -3.74 -17.43
N GLU A 133 3.44 -3.64 -16.98
CA GLU A 133 2.25 -3.71 -17.85
C GLU A 133 1.75 -2.32 -18.33
N ASP A 134 2.63 -1.31 -18.38
CA ASP A 134 2.26 0.05 -18.84
C ASP A 134 1.97 0.07 -20.36
N PRO A 135 0.71 0.26 -20.82
CA PRO A 135 0.26 -0.07 -22.18
C PRO A 135 0.67 0.95 -23.27
N TYR A 136 1.60 1.86 -22.97
CA TYR A 136 2.10 2.89 -23.90
C TYR A 136 3.63 3.02 -23.88
N GLY A 137 4.36 1.90 -23.76
CA GLY A 137 5.81 1.84 -23.90
C GLY A 137 6.27 1.43 -25.30
N PHE A 138 6.66 2.42 -26.13
CA PHE A 138 7.60 2.19 -27.22
C PHE A 138 8.97 1.83 -26.60
N GLY A 139 9.49 0.64 -26.95
CA GLY A 139 10.90 0.28 -26.77
C GLY A 139 11.82 1.01 -27.73
#